data_AF-C4IBU3-F1
#
_entry.id   AF-C4IBU3-F1
#
_cell.length_a   1.000
_cell.length_b   1.000
_cell.length_c   1.000
_cell.angle_alpha   90.00
_cell.angle_beta   90.00
_cell.angle_gamma   90.00
#
_symmetry.space_group_name_H-M   'P 1'
#
loop_
_entity.id
_entity.type
_entity.pdbx_description
1 polymer ?
#
loop_
_entity_poly.entity_id
_entity_poly.type
_entity_poly.pdbx_seq_one_letter_code
_entity_poly.pdbx_strand_id
1 'polypeptide(L)'
;MKLFEKNSKLSSSKSLSTSKKQIQGKNFLGKDLTKYNLCGADFRGALLIASNLSYSDLSGADFIGADLRDTDLSSSDLSRSIFLTQA
;
A
#
# COMPACT_ATOMS: atom_id res chain seq x y z
N MET A 1 -37.17 -10.60 18.38
CA MET A 1 -36.20 -11.44 17.63
C MET A 1 -35.94 -10.82 16.27
N LYS A 2 -34.73 -11.02 15.71
CA LYS A 2 -33.97 -10.21 14.71
C LYS A 2 -33.29 -9.03 15.40
N LEU A 3 -32.02 -9.03 15.83
CA LEU A 3 -30.76 -9.65 15.40
C LEU A 3 -30.29 -9.23 13.99
N PHE A 4 -29.12 -8.58 14.00
CA PHE A 4 -28.25 -8.17 12.89
C PHE A 4 -28.52 -6.82 12.20
N GLU A 5 -28.00 -5.74 12.80
CA GLU A 5 -27.42 -4.64 12.03
C GLU A 5 -25.91 -4.60 12.23
N LYS A 6 -25.27 -5.24 11.25
CA LYS A 6 -23.92 -5.09 10.71
C LYS A 6 -23.11 -3.89 11.23
N ASN A 7 -22.48 -4.03 12.41
CA ASN A 7 -21.34 -3.21 12.81
C ASN A 7 -20.06 -3.68 12.10
N SER A 8 -20.04 -3.63 10.76
CA SER A 8 -18.77 -3.63 10.03
C SER A 8 -18.22 -2.22 10.14
N LYS A 9 -17.37 -1.99 11.15
CA LYS A 9 -16.55 -0.78 11.27
C LYS A 9 -15.98 -0.45 9.89
N LEU A 10 -16.52 0.59 9.26
CA LEU A 10 -15.83 1.30 8.20
C LEU A 10 -14.59 1.90 8.87
N SER A 11 -13.51 1.12 8.90
CA SER A 11 -12.18 1.66 9.13
C SER A 11 -11.95 2.65 8.01
N SER A 12 -11.91 3.94 8.34
CA SER A 12 -11.65 5.03 7.42
C SER A 12 -10.21 4.91 6.90
N SER A 13 -9.91 3.91 6.07
CA SER A 13 -8.62 3.80 5.40
C SER A 13 -8.46 5.01 4.50
N LYS A 14 -7.36 5.75 4.69
CA LYS A 14 -7.03 6.85 3.79
C LYS A 14 -6.85 6.23 2.40
N SER A 15 -7.74 6.57 1.48
CA SER A 15 -7.54 6.23 0.08
C SER A 15 -6.67 7.32 -0.52
N LEU A 16 -5.55 6.94 -1.14
CA LEU A 16 -4.77 7.88 -1.93
C LEU A 16 -5.63 8.24 -3.14
N SER A 17 -6.08 9.49 -3.27
CA SER A 17 -7.04 9.95 -4.31
C SER A 17 -6.53 9.88 -5.75
N THR A 18 -5.41 9.22 -5.98
CA THR A 18 -4.81 9.00 -7.29
C THR A 18 -5.39 7.72 -7.88
N SER A 19 -6.17 7.84 -8.96
CA SER A 19 -6.65 6.69 -9.74
C SER A 19 -5.53 5.67 -9.95
N LYS A 20 -5.81 4.37 -9.80
CA LYS A 20 -4.89 3.19 -9.77
C LYS A 20 -3.67 3.16 -10.71
N LYS A 21 -3.54 4.08 -11.67
CA LYS A 21 -2.42 4.24 -12.61
C LYS A 21 -1.42 5.36 -12.27
N GLN A 22 -1.75 6.29 -11.37
CA GLN A 22 -0.93 7.51 -11.17
C GLN A 22 0.05 7.40 -10.00
N ILE A 23 0.75 6.28 -9.82
CA ILE A 23 1.80 6.13 -8.80
C ILE A 23 3.07 5.46 -9.31
N GLN A 24 3.05 4.97 -10.55
CA GLN A 24 4.22 4.47 -11.26
C GLN A 24 5.30 5.55 -11.34
N GLY A 25 6.54 5.19 -11.00
CA GLY A 25 7.71 6.08 -11.09
C GLY A 25 7.69 7.27 -10.13
N LYS A 26 6.70 7.40 -9.23
CA LYS A 26 6.60 8.56 -8.35
C LYS A 26 7.60 8.51 -7.21
N ASN A 27 7.94 9.70 -6.72
CA ASN A 27 8.76 9.88 -5.53
C ASN A 27 7.90 9.92 -4.24
N PHE A 28 8.14 8.93 -3.38
CA PHE A 28 7.56 8.77 -2.06
C PHE A 28 8.64 8.70 -0.96
N LEU A 29 9.87 9.15 -1.23
CA LEU A 29 10.97 9.19 -0.27
C LEU A 29 10.50 9.78 1.08
N GLY A 30 10.64 8.99 2.15
CA GLY A 30 10.31 9.40 3.51
C GLY A 30 8.82 9.67 3.80
N LYS A 31 7.90 9.34 2.88
CA LYS A 31 6.48 9.67 3.09
C LYS A 31 5.81 8.72 4.08
N ASP A 32 4.90 9.28 4.87
CA ASP A 32 3.97 8.52 5.69
C ASP A 32 2.72 8.13 4.87
N LEU A 33 2.64 6.84 4.58
CA LEU A 33 1.54 6.16 3.89
C LEU A 33 0.88 5.12 4.83
N THR A 34 1.04 5.26 6.14
CA THR A 34 0.51 4.34 7.15
C THR A 34 -1.01 4.19 7.05
N LYS A 35 -1.52 2.95 7.09
CA LYS A 35 -2.96 2.60 7.03
C LYS A 35 -3.69 3.03 5.75
N TYR A 36 -2.97 3.23 4.65
CA TYR A 36 -3.61 3.53 3.38
C TYR A 36 -4.23 2.29 2.74
N ASN A 37 -5.32 2.48 1.98
CA ASN A 37 -5.80 1.46 1.05
C ASN A 37 -5.10 1.67 -0.31
N LEU A 38 -4.18 0.77 -0.62
CA LEU A 38 -3.34 0.72 -1.81
C LEU A 38 -3.51 -0.63 -2.54
N CYS A 39 -4.68 -1.29 -2.37
CA CYS A 39 -4.98 -2.55 -3.03
C CYS A 39 -4.92 -2.40 -4.57
N GLY A 40 -4.05 -3.20 -5.21
CA GLY A 40 -3.82 -3.15 -6.65
C GLY A 40 -3.10 -1.89 -7.14
N ALA A 41 -2.34 -1.23 -6.28
CA ALA A 41 -1.51 -0.07 -6.61
C ALA A 41 -0.38 -0.43 -7.59
N ASP A 42 -0.14 0.43 -8.59
CA ASP A 42 0.99 0.30 -9.52
C ASP A 42 2.20 1.13 -9.05
N PHE A 43 3.03 0.57 -8.19
CA PHE A 43 4.26 1.18 -7.68
C PHE A 43 5.47 0.91 -8.57
N ARG A 44 5.30 0.44 -9.81
CA ARG A 44 6.45 0.10 -10.67
C ARG A 44 7.40 1.29 -10.81
N GLY A 45 8.68 1.07 -10.55
CA GLY A 45 9.71 2.12 -10.61
C GLY A 45 9.60 3.24 -9.57
N ALA A 46 8.69 3.15 -8.59
CA ALA A 46 8.53 4.20 -7.57
C ALA A 46 9.74 4.25 -6.61
N LEU A 47 10.05 5.44 -6.09
CA LEU A 47 11.04 5.62 -5.02
C LEU A 47 10.31 5.64 -3.68
N LEU A 48 10.38 4.55 -2.92
CA LEU A 48 9.73 4.38 -1.61
C LEU A 48 10.73 4.37 -0.45
N ILE A 49 11.98 4.77 -0.72
CA ILE A 49 13.07 4.75 0.26
C ILE A 49 12.65 5.46 1.55
N ALA A 50 12.90 4.84 2.71
CA ALA A 50 12.57 5.36 4.04
C ALA A 50 11.10 5.75 4.25
N SER A 51 10.17 5.32 3.38
CA SER A 51 8.74 5.58 3.56
C SER A 51 8.12 4.64 4.58
N ASN A 52 7.01 5.05 5.19
CA ASN A 52 6.24 4.23 6.11
C ASN A 52 4.95 3.76 5.45
N LEU A 53 4.86 2.48 5.11
CA LEU A 53 3.68 1.80 4.57
C LEU A 53 3.03 0.87 5.60
N SER A 54 3.42 0.95 6.87
CA SER A 54 2.93 0.04 7.92
C SER A 54 1.41 0.04 8.00
N TYR A 55 0.84 -1.12 8.32
CA TYR A 55 -0.63 -1.33 8.42
C TYR A 55 -1.44 -1.00 7.16
N SER A 56 -0.82 -0.84 5.99
CA SER A 56 -1.51 -0.57 4.73
C SER A 56 -2.02 -1.84 4.04
N ASP A 57 -3.10 -1.71 3.28
CA ASP A 57 -3.53 -2.76 2.35
C ASP A 57 -2.78 -2.56 1.02
N LEU A 58 -1.79 -3.41 0.75
CA LEU A 58 -1.00 -3.45 -0.49
C LEU A 58 -1.34 -4.71 -1.31
N SER A 59 -2.48 -5.33 -1.04
CA SER A 59 -2.84 -6.60 -1.66
C SER A 59 -2.96 -6.43 -3.18
N GLY A 60 -2.27 -7.27 -3.94
CA GLY A 60 -2.21 -7.17 -5.40
C GLY A 60 -1.43 -5.99 -5.96
N ALA A 61 -0.68 -5.23 -5.15
CA ALA A 61 0.15 -4.12 -5.64
C ALA A 61 1.37 -4.62 -6.45
N ASP A 62 1.79 -3.85 -7.46
CA ASP A 62 2.94 -4.15 -8.30
C ASP A 62 4.09 -3.20 -7.96
N PHE A 63 5.17 -3.75 -7.40
CA PHE A 63 6.39 -3.06 -7.00
C PHE A 63 7.58 -3.37 -7.93
N ILE A 64 7.36 -3.88 -9.15
CA ILE A 64 8.48 -4.20 -10.06
C ILE A 64 9.34 -2.95 -10.29
N GLY A 65 10.62 -3.05 -9.94
CA GLY A 65 11.59 -1.96 -10.06
C GLY A 65 11.41 -0.81 -9.07
N ALA A 66 10.49 -0.92 -8.10
CA ALA A 66 10.39 0.05 -7.02
C ALA A 66 11.62 -0.06 -6.09
N ASP A 67 12.08 1.07 -5.57
CA ASP A 67 13.14 1.11 -4.56
C ASP A 67 12.52 1.15 -3.15
N LEU A 68 12.60 0.02 -2.46
CA LEU A 68 12.01 -0.21 -1.14
C LEU A 68 13.04 -0.15 0.00
N ARG A 69 14.25 0.39 -0.23
CA ARG A 69 15.29 0.45 0.82
C ARG A 69 14.77 1.24 2.02
N ASP A 70 14.92 0.66 3.21
CA ASP A 70 14.45 1.25 4.48
C ASP A 70 12.93 1.55 4.53
N THR A 71 12.13 0.99 3.63
CA THR A 71 10.67 1.12 3.68
C THR A 71 10.10 0.26 4.81
N ASP A 72 9.30 0.86 5.70
CA ASP A 72 8.58 0.11 6.72
C ASP A 72 7.29 -0.50 6.13
N LEU A 73 7.29 -1.82 5.94
CA LEU A 73 6.15 -2.63 5.50
C LEU A 73 5.49 -3.40 6.65
N SER A 74 5.84 -3.11 7.90
CA SER A 74 5.37 -3.87 9.07
C SER A 74 3.84 -3.91 9.14
N SER A 75 3.29 -5.10 9.36
CA SER A 75 1.84 -5.34 9.44
C SER A 75 1.03 -4.92 8.20
N SER A 76 1.67 -4.69 7.04
CA SER A 76 0.96 -4.46 5.78
C SER A 76 0.47 -5.77 5.15
N ASP A 77 -0.64 -5.72 4.42
CA ASP A 77 -1.11 -6.86 3.63
C ASP A 77 -0.46 -6.84 2.25
N LEU A 78 0.50 -7.74 2.02
CA LEU A 78 1.21 -7.90 0.74
C LEU A 78 0.68 -9.08 -0.09
N SER A 79 -0.48 -9.64 0.26
CA SER A 79 -1.06 -10.80 -0.42
C SER A 79 -1.21 -10.55 -1.91
N ARG A 80 -0.63 -11.42 -2.75
CA ARG A 80 -0.63 -11.31 -4.22
C ARG A 80 0.09 -10.07 -4.77
N SER A 81 0.85 -9.34 -3.95
CA SER A 81 1.73 -8.30 -4.47
C SER A 81 2.83 -8.93 -5.34
N ILE A 82 3.33 -8.15 -6.30
CA ILE A 82 4.39 -8.55 -7.21
C ILE A 82 5.62 -7.70 -6.89
N PHE A 83 6.72 -8.34 -6.55
CA PHE A 83 8.02 -7.69 -6.40
C PHE A 83 9.11 -8.66 -6.83
N LEU A 84 10.23 -8.13 -7.32
CA LEU A 84 11.45 -8.92 -7.46
C LEU A 84 12.11 -8.92 -6.09
N THR A 85 12.51 -10.09 -5.60
CA THR A 85 13.32 -10.18 -4.37
C THR A 85 14.62 -9.43 -4.63
N GLN A 86 14.82 -8.29 -3.98
CA GLN A 86 16.11 -7.63 -3.97
C GLN A 86 17.05 -8.56 -3.19
N ALA A 87 18.07 -9.08 -3.88
CA ALA A 87 19.10 -9.93 -3.30
C ALA A 87 19.99 -9.14 -2.34
#